data_AF-A0A392U932-F1
#
_entry.id   AF-A0A392U932-F1
#
_cell.length_a   1.000
_cell.length_b   1.000
_cell.length_c   1.000
_cell.angle_alpha   90.00
_cell.angle_beta   90.00
_cell.angle_gamma   90.00
#
_symmetry.space_group_name_H-M   'P 1'
#
loop_
_entity.id
_entity.type
_entity.pdbx_description
1 polymer ?
#
loop_
_entity_poly.entity_id
_entity_poly.type
_entity_poly.pdbx_seq_one_letter_code
_entity_poly.pdbx_strand_id
1 'polypeptide(L)' 'DREFALKVVEDPEKNKNKTRKELGLIDFTETEIRSGVSGSEIILTQSNIAQLLSLPNRGVYKAFSPAS' A
#
# COMPACT_ATOMS: atom_id res chain seq x y z
N ASP A 1 -3.14 5.73 -1.33
CA ASP A 1 -2.44 6.86 -0.65
C ASP A 1 -3.16 8.20 -0.74
N ARG A 2 -3.89 8.43 -1.83
CA ARG A 2 -4.74 9.62 -2.01
C ARG A 2 -5.68 9.85 -0.81
N GLU A 3 -6.19 8.76 -0.25
CA GLU A 3 -7.03 8.78 0.96
C GLU A 3 -6.32 9.32 2.22
N PHE A 4 -5.02 9.02 2.40
CA PHE A 4 -4.22 9.60 3.50
C PHE A 4 -4.00 11.09 3.27
N ALA A 5 -3.66 11.49 2.05
CA ALA A 5 -3.54 12.91 1.69
C ALA A 5 -4.87 13.66 1.90
N LEU A 6 -6.01 13.06 1.55
CA LEU A 6 -7.33 13.63 1.80
C LEU A 6 -7.60 13.78 3.31
N LYS A 7 -7.30 12.75 4.13
CA LYS A 7 -7.46 12.81 5.59
C LYS A 7 -6.56 13.85 6.26
N VAL A 8 -5.36 14.07 5.73
CA VAL A 8 -4.46 15.14 6.22
C VAL A 8 -5.00 16.52 5.86
N VAL A 9 -5.59 16.68 4.66
CA VAL A 9 -6.16 17.96 4.19
C VAL A 9 -7.50 18.28 4.85
N GLU A 10 -8.27 17.29 5.31
CA GLU A 10 -9.51 17.51 6.08
C GLU A 10 -9.30 18.32 7.37
N ASP A 11 -8.18 18.10 8.07
CA ASP A 11 -7.81 18.84 9.29
C ASP A 11 -6.28 18.96 9.40
N PRO A 12 -5.67 19.90 8.68
CA PRO A 12 -4.22 19.98 8.54
C PRO A 12 -3.50 20.38 9.82
N GLU A 13 -4.17 21.05 10.77
CA GLU A 13 -3.60 21.37 12.08
C GLU A 13 -3.47 20.11 12.93
N LYS A 14 -4.49 19.24 12.91
CA LYS A 14 -4.58 18.06 13.78
C LYS A 14 -3.99 16.79 13.17
N ASN A 15 -3.94 16.68 11.84
CA ASN A 15 -3.65 15.42 11.14
C ASN A 15 -2.28 15.38 10.45
N LYS A 16 -1.55 16.51 10.35
CA LYS A 16 -0.29 16.61 9.59
C LYS A 16 0.83 15.64 10.02
N ASN A 17 0.88 15.24 11.29
CA ASN A 17 1.89 14.33 11.82
C ASN A 17 1.33 12.97 12.26
N LYS A 18 0.07 12.68 11.94
CA LYS A 18 -0.54 11.41 12.32
C LYS A 18 -0.19 10.32 11.32
N THR A 19 0.04 9.14 11.86
CA THR A 19 0.17 7.89 11.11
C THR A 19 -1.17 7.46 10.52
N ARG A 20 -1.16 6.53 9.55
CA ARG A 20 -2.39 5.99 8.95
C ARG A 20 -3.32 5.41 10.01
N LYS A 21 -2.79 4.61 10.93
CA LYS A 21 -3.51 4.08 12.09
C LYS A 21 -4.16 5.16 12.97
N GLU A 22 -3.44 6.25 13.26
CA GLU A 22 -3.96 7.38 14.05
C GLU A 22 -5.03 8.19 13.29
N LEU A 23 -5.07 8.08 11.97
CA LEU A 23 -6.13 8.60 11.11
C LEU A 23 -7.27 7.60 10.88
N GLY A 24 -7.24 6.43 11.54
CA GLY A 24 -8.25 5.38 11.36
C GLY A 24 -8.17 4.65 10.02
N LEU A 25 -7.06 4.81 9.29
CA LEU A 25 -6.80 4.15 8.03
C LEU A 25 -6.09 2.82 8.26
N ILE A 26 -6.31 1.87 7.35
CA ILE A 26 -5.61 0.59 7.36
C ILE A 26 -4.11 0.83 7.18
N ASP A 27 -3.31 0.26 8.08
CA ASP A 27 -1.85 0.21 7.97
C ASP A 27 -1.45 -0.86 6.96
N PHE A 28 -0.43 -0.57 6.15
CA PHE A 28 0.16 -1.53 5.24
C PHE A 28 1.59 -1.80 5.70
N THR A 29 1.88 -3.04 6.07
CA THR A 29 3.21 -3.47 6.53
C THR A 29 4.00 -4.25 5.46
N GLU A 30 3.39 -4.48 4.30
CA GLU A 30 3.94 -5.27 3.19
C GLU A 30 4.08 -4.41 1.93
N THR A 31 4.82 -4.92 0.93
CA THR A 31 4.97 -4.26 -0.38
C THR A 31 3.62 -4.07 -1.07
N GLU A 32 3.23 -2.81 -1.25
CA GLU A 32 1.97 -2.40 -1.89
C GLU A 32 2.07 -2.56 -3.42
N ILE A 33 1.23 -3.41 -4.02
CA ILE A 33 1.05 -3.49 -5.47
C ILE A 33 -0.25 -2.77 -5.83
N ARG A 34 -0.13 -1.60 -6.44
CA ARG A 34 -1.27 -0.77 -6.87
C ARG A 34 -1.58 -1.02 -8.35
N SER A 35 -2.77 -1.53 -8.63
CA SER A 35 -3.26 -1.72 -10.01
C SER A 35 -4.36 -0.69 -10.33
N GLY A 36 -4.14 0.12 -11.36
CA GLY A 36 -5.03 1.24 -11.73
C GLY A 36 -6.15 0.89 -12.72
N VAL A 37 -6.56 -0.37 -12.84
CA VAL A 37 -7.34 -0.83 -14.01
C VAL A 37 -8.79 -0.31 -14.06
N SER A 38 -9.39 0.20 -12.98
CA SER A 38 -10.81 0.66 -13.03
C SER A 38 -11.17 1.85 -12.12
N GLY A 39 -10.20 2.67 -11.69
CA GLY A 39 -10.47 3.77 -10.75
C GLY A 39 -10.76 3.35 -9.30
N SER A 40 -10.86 2.05 -9.03
CA SER A 40 -10.85 1.47 -7.68
C SER A 40 -9.41 1.36 -7.18
N GLU A 41 -9.09 1.98 -6.04
CA GLU A 41 -7.85 1.70 -5.31
C GLU A 41 -7.96 0.28 -4.74
N ILE A 42 -7.42 -0.71 -5.46
CA ILE A 42 -7.24 -2.08 -4.94
C ILE A 42 -5.79 -2.21 -4.52
N ILE A 43 -5.61 -2.54 -3.24
CA ILE A 43 -4.31 -2.87 -2.67
C ILE A 43 -4.15 -4.37 -2.77
N LEU A 44 -3.23 -4.83 -3.64
CA LEU A 44 -2.83 -6.22 -3.71
C LEU A 44 -1.51 -6.36 -2.95
N THR A 45 -1.48 -7.18 -1.92
CA THR A 45 -0.23 -7.53 -1.21
C THR A 45 0.33 -8.85 -1.73
N GLN A 46 1.62 -9.09 -1.46
CA GLN A 46 2.25 -10.37 -1.74
C GLN A 46 1.49 -11.54 -1.08
N SER A 47 0.99 -11.33 0.14
CA SER A 47 0.16 -12.30 0.86
C SER A 47 -1.15 -12.63 0.13
N ASN A 48 -1.82 -11.63 -0.47
CA ASN A 48 -3.04 -11.87 -1.26
C ASN A 48 -2.76 -12.78 -2.46
N ILE A 49 -1.66 -12.54 -3.19
CA ILE A 49 -1.27 -13.33 -4.35
C ILE A 49 -0.86 -14.74 -3.94
N ALA A 50 -0.06 -14.87 -2.88
CA ALA A 50 0.39 -16.17 -2.37
C ALA A 50 -0.81 -17.06 -1.95
N GLN A 51 -1.80 -16.47 -1.28
CA GLN A 51 -3.05 -17.17 -0.92
C GLN A 51 -3.85 -17.58 -2.16
N LEU A 52 -4.08 -16.66 -3.11
CA LEU A 52 -4.83 -16.93 -4.34
C LEU A 52 -4.24 -18.09 -5.14
N LEU A 53 -2.90 -18.17 -5.20
CA LEU A 53 -2.17 -19.17 -5.97
C LEU A 53 -1.84 -20.44 -5.15
N SER A 54 -2.20 -20.49 -3.87
CA SER A 54 -1.80 -21.58 -2.95
C SER A 54 -0.28 -21.81 -2.92
N LEU A 55 0.50 -20.72 -2.94
CA LEU A 55 1.96 -20.76 -2.93
C LEU A 55 2.52 -20.34 -1.56
N PRO A 56 3.71 -20.84 -1.17
CA PRO A 56 4.43 -20.30 -0.02
C PRO A 56 4.71 -18.81 -0.25
N ASN A 57 4.39 -17.97 0.74
CA ASN A 57 4.69 -16.53 0.69
C ASN A 57 6.18 -16.24 0.94
N ARG A 58 7.06 -16.85 0.14
CA ARG A 58 8.52 -16.86 0.30
C ARG A 58 9.16 -16.99 -1.08
N GLY A 59 10.26 -16.29 -1.33
CA GLY A 59 10.99 -16.41 -2.59
C GLY A 59 12.05 -15.32 -2.76
N VAL A 60 12.97 -15.54 -3.69
CA VAL A 60 14.01 -14.57 -4.06
C VAL A 60 13.63 -13.98 -5.42
N TYR A 61 13.60 -12.66 -5.55
CA TYR A 61 13.39 -11.99 -6.82
C TYR A 61 14.59 -11.11 -7.14
N LYS A 62 14.89 -10.95 -8.43
CA LYS A 62 15.95 -10.07 -8.90
C LYS A 62 15.33 -8.71 -9.23
N ALA A 63 15.55 -7.72 -8.38
CA ALA A 63 15.17 -6.35 -8.66
C ALA A 63 16.01 -5.82 -9.83
N PHE A 64 15.37 -5.20 -10.82
CA PHE A 64 16.08 -4.51 -11.89
C PHE A 64 16.58 -3.17 -11.37
N SER A 65 17.90 -2.95 -11.42
CA SER A 65 18.49 -1.61 -11.26
C SER A 65 18.69 -1.03 -12.67
N PRO A 66 18.11 0.12 -13.01
CA PRO A 66 18.52 0.83 -14.21
C PRO A 66 20.02 1.16 -14.13
N ALA A 67 20.73 1.03 -15.26
CA ALA A 67 22.11 1.48 -15.36
C ALA A 67 22.13 3.01 -15.39
N SER A 68 23.04 3.60 -14.60
CA SER A 68 23.25 5.04 -14.46
C SER A 68 23.57 5.75 -15.77
#